data_AF-A0A9N7V880-F1
#
_entry.id   AF-A0A9N7V880-F1
#
_cell.length_a   1.000
_cell.length_b   1.000
_cell.length_c   1.000
_cell.angle_alpha   90.00
_cell.angle_beta   90.00
_cell.angle_gamma   90.00
#
_symmetry.space_group_name_H-M   'P 1'
#
loop_
_entity.id
_entity.type
_entity.pdbx_description
1 polymer ?
#
loop_
_entity_poly.entity_id
_entity_poly.type
_entity_poly.pdbx_seq_one_letter_code
_entity_poly.pdbx_strand_id
1 'polypeptide(L)'
;METSLFEKKVRWADGYILVYSICDRASFNSVSRLIQTIRSAKDYLNADKVPIVIVGNKKDLHHRRTVLSEEGRLLALNTDCHFYEVSAAENYHSVLMAFQGLVDRMKDGKLTAKRPLGLKGIVKSMSAVFARRRIDSI
;
A
#
# COMPACT_ATOMS: atom_id res chain seq x y z
N MET A 1 24.66 -14.31 -7.74
CA MET A 1 24.45 -14.43 -6.27
C MET A 1 23.63 -13.26 -5.69
N GLU A 2 23.69 -12.05 -6.28
CA GLU A 2 22.91 -10.86 -5.87
C GLU A 2 21.38 -11.01 -5.98
N THR A 3 20.88 -11.78 -6.94
CA THR A 3 19.45 -12.09 -7.12
C THR A 3 18.81 -12.69 -5.87
N SER A 4 19.54 -13.52 -5.13
CA SER A 4 19.03 -14.21 -3.93
C SER A 4 18.75 -13.28 -2.75
N LEU A 5 19.50 -12.18 -2.62
CA LEU A 5 19.29 -11.21 -1.54
C LEU A 5 18.10 -10.30 -1.83
N PHE A 6 17.92 -9.92 -3.09
CA PHE A 6 16.76 -9.14 -3.52
C PHE A 6 15.46 -9.93 -3.29
N GLU A 7 15.42 -11.20 -3.70
CA GLU A 7 14.27 -12.07 -3.45
C GLU A 7 13.98 -12.26 -1.95
N LYS A 8 15.02 -12.49 -1.14
CA LYS A 8 14.87 -12.56 0.32
C LYS A 8 14.33 -11.25 0.90
N LYS A 9 14.83 -10.09 0.42
CA LYS A 9 14.37 -8.77 0.87
C LYS A 9 12.92 -8.48 0.51
N VAL A 10 12.51 -8.87 -0.68
CA VAL A 10 11.13 -8.75 -1.10
C VAL A 10 10.23 -9.59 -0.19
N ARG A 11 10.60 -10.82 0.18
CA ARG A 11 9.69 -11.68 0.95
C ARG A 11 9.30 -11.15 2.34
N TRP A 12 10.22 -10.54 3.09
CA TRP A 12 9.97 -10.12 4.48
C TRP A 12 9.30 -8.75 4.63
N ALA A 13 9.29 -7.92 3.59
CA ALA A 13 8.76 -6.56 3.72
C ALA A 13 7.23 -6.53 3.89
N ASP A 14 6.75 -5.69 4.81
CA ASP A 14 5.33 -5.44 5.08
C ASP A 14 4.73 -4.31 4.21
N GLY A 15 5.56 -3.64 3.41
CA GLY A 15 5.16 -2.53 2.54
C GLY A 15 6.31 -2.11 1.63
N TYR A 16 5.97 -1.53 0.47
CA TYR A 16 6.97 -1.13 -0.53
C TYR A 16 6.77 0.29 -1.01
N ILE A 17 7.88 0.99 -1.20
CA ILE A 17 7.94 2.24 -1.95
C ILE A 17 8.77 1.99 -3.21
N LEU A 18 8.15 2.16 -4.37
CA LEU A 18 8.78 2.00 -5.67
C LEU A 18 9.00 3.39 -6.28
N VAL A 19 10.27 3.80 -6.35
CA VAL A 19 10.64 5.15 -6.77
C VAL A 19 11.16 5.13 -8.21
N TYR A 20 10.66 6.04 -9.04
CA TYR A 20 11.24 6.34 -10.35
C TYR A 20 11.58 7.83 -10.45
N SER A 21 12.36 8.21 -11.45
CA SER A 21 12.68 9.60 -11.76
C SER A 21 11.78 10.11 -12.88
N ILE A 22 11.13 11.27 -12.71
CA ILE A 22 10.27 11.84 -13.76
C ILE A 22 11.04 12.19 -15.05
N CYS A 23 12.37 12.29 -14.96
CA CYS A 23 13.28 12.54 -16.08
C CYS A 23 13.88 11.27 -16.71
N ASP A 24 13.45 10.07 -16.27
CA ASP A 24 13.99 8.81 -16.77
C ASP A 24 12.87 7.78 -17.01
N ARG A 25 12.51 7.62 -18.28
CA ARG A 25 11.49 6.65 -18.73
C ARG A 25 11.85 5.20 -18.42
N ALA A 26 13.14 4.83 -18.44
CA ALA A 26 13.55 3.46 -18.16
C ALA A 26 13.34 3.10 -16.68
N SER A 27 13.55 4.07 -15.78
CA SER A 27 13.22 3.92 -14.35
C SER A 27 11.72 3.69 -14.12
N PHE A 28 10.86 4.42 -14.83
CA PHE A 28 9.40 4.23 -14.77
C PHE A 28 8.98 2.85 -15.26
N ASN A 29 9.50 2.40 -16.40
CA ASN A 29 9.21 1.06 -16.94
C ASN A 29 9.64 -0.06 -15.98
N SER A 30 10.69 0.18 -15.18
CA SER A 30 11.17 -0.78 -14.18
C SER A 30 10.22 -0.93 -13.00
N VAL A 31 9.50 0.13 -12.60
CA VAL A 31 8.49 0.07 -11.54
C VAL A 31 7.40 -0.95 -11.88
N SER A 32 6.87 -0.94 -13.11
CA SER A 32 5.85 -1.90 -13.54
C SER A 32 6.32 -3.35 -13.39
N ARG A 33 7.59 -3.64 -13.73
CA ARG A 33 8.18 -4.98 -13.56
C ARG A 33 8.31 -5.35 -12.09
N LEU A 34 8.79 -4.42 -11.26
CA LEU A 34 8.96 -4.64 -9.82
C LEU A 34 7.63 -4.95 -9.11
N ILE A 35 6.54 -4.29 -9.51
CA ILE A 35 5.20 -4.58 -8.98
C ILE A 35 4.83 -6.04 -9.22
N GLN A 36 5.05 -6.55 -10.44
CA GLN A 36 4.76 -7.94 -10.77
C GLN A 36 5.64 -8.90 -9.96
N THR A 37 6.95 -8.62 -9.86
CA THR A 37 7.87 -9.45 -9.06
C THR A 37 7.46 -9.52 -7.59
N ILE A 38 7.06 -8.39 -6.98
CA ILE A 38 6.60 -8.35 -5.58
C ILE A 38 5.33 -9.18 -5.41
N ARG A 39 4.36 -9.03 -6.31
CA ARG A 39 3.10 -9.77 -6.26
C ARG A 39 3.30 -11.26 -6.39
N SER A 40 4.04 -11.71 -7.40
CA SER A 40 4.35 -13.13 -7.58
C SER A 40 5.06 -13.72 -6.36
N ALA A 41 5.95 -12.96 -5.72
CA ALA A 41 6.65 -13.40 -4.51
C ALA A 41 5.72 -13.51 -3.29
N LYS A 42 4.68 -12.66 -3.17
CA LYS A 42 3.71 -12.68 -2.07
C LYS A 42 2.59 -13.68 -2.27
N ASP A 43 2.12 -13.85 -3.51
CA ASP A 43 1.13 -14.87 -3.88
C ASP A 43 1.66 -16.28 -3.56
N TYR A 44 2.93 -16.55 -3.86
CA TYR A 44 3.58 -17.81 -3.50
C TYR A 44 3.57 -18.10 -1.99
N LEU A 45 3.47 -17.07 -1.15
CA LEU A 45 3.45 -17.18 0.31
C LEU A 45 2.04 -17.20 0.91
N ASN A 46 0.97 -17.16 0.09
CA ASN A 46 -0.42 -16.96 0.54
C ASN A 46 -0.57 -15.79 1.52
N ALA A 47 0.24 -14.73 1.33
CA ALA A 47 0.24 -13.56 2.21
C ALA A 47 -0.85 -12.57 1.81
N ASP A 48 -1.35 -11.81 2.79
CA ASP A 48 -2.28 -10.70 2.52
C ASP A 48 -1.68 -9.70 1.54
N LYS A 49 -2.55 -8.99 0.80
CA LYS A 49 -2.16 -7.99 -0.18
C LYS A 49 -1.33 -6.88 0.49
N VAL A 50 -0.04 -6.86 0.18
CA VAL A 50 0.92 -5.91 0.73
C VAL A 50 0.75 -4.52 0.09
N PRO A 51 0.74 -3.41 0.86
CA PRO A 51 0.59 -2.08 0.28
C PRO A 51 1.84 -1.66 -0.50
N ILE A 52 1.62 -1.07 -1.66
CA ILE A 52 2.67 -0.53 -2.54
C ILE A 52 2.36 0.94 -2.82
N VAL A 53 3.36 1.80 -2.64
CA VAL A 53 3.35 3.22 -3.02
C VAL A 53 4.35 3.43 -4.14
N ILE A 54 3.90 4.01 -5.24
CA ILE A 54 4.71 4.45 -6.38
C ILE A 54 5.07 5.92 -6.17
N VAL A 55 6.33 6.27 -6.37
CA VAL A 55 6.83 7.64 -6.18
C VAL A 55 7.53 8.12 -7.44
N GLY A 56 6.97 9.14 -8.08
CA GLY A 56 7.66 9.93 -9.10
C GLY A 56 8.55 10.98 -8.45
N ASN A 57 9.86 10.74 -8.39
CA ASN A 57 10.83 11.63 -7.77
C ASN A 57 11.44 12.62 -8.80
N LYS A 58 12.12 13.65 -8.27
CA LYS A 58 12.74 14.75 -9.02
C LYS A 58 11.73 15.70 -9.65
N LYS A 59 10.60 15.94 -8.98
CA LYS A 59 9.53 16.84 -9.43
C LYS A 59 10.04 18.25 -9.77
N ASP A 60 11.08 18.71 -9.07
CA ASP A 60 11.81 19.96 -9.30
C ASP A 60 12.38 20.09 -10.72
N LEU A 61 12.74 18.96 -11.36
CA LEU A 61 13.27 18.92 -12.72
C LEU A 61 12.16 18.85 -13.78
N HIS A 62 11.08 19.61 -13.60
CA HIS A 62 9.93 19.62 -14.52
C HIS A 62 10.33 19.88 -15.98
N HIS A 63 11.30 20.75 -16.21
CA HIS A 63 11.82 21.08 -17.54
C HIS A 63 12.53 19.90 -18.26
N ARG A 64 12.94 18.87 -17.52
CA ARG A 64 13.54 17.63 -18.06
C ARG A 64 12.58 16.45 -17.99
N ARG A 65 11.30 16.69 -17.73
CA ARG A 65 10.30 15.63 -17.57
C ARG A 65 10.18 14.82 -18.85
N THR A 66 10.31 13.50 -18.70
CA THR A 66 10.06 12.52 -19.77
C THR A 66 8.89 11.59 -19.45
N VAL A 67 8.39 11.62 -18.21
CA VAL A 67 7.23 10.85 -17.73
C VAL A 67 6.20 11.81 -17.18
N LEU A 68 4.98 11.79 -17.72
CA LEU A 68 3.89 12.64 -17.25
C LEU A 68 3.37 12.16 -15.91
N SER A 69 2.90 13.08 -15.07
CA SER A 69 2.29 12.72 -13.78
C SER A 69 1.08 11.79 -13.97
N GLU A 70 0.35 11.96 -15.07
CA GLU A 70 -0.82 11.14 -15.38
C GLU A 70 -0.45 9.67 -15.64
N GLU A 71 0.70 9.41 -16.27
CA GLU A 71 1.17 8.04 -16.49
C GLU A 71 1.47 7.33 -15.17
N GLY A 72 2.03 8.06 -14.20
CA GLY A 72 2.23 7.56 -12.83
C GLY A 72 0.92 7.24 -12.12
N ARG A 73 -0.08 8.12 -12.24
CA ARG A 73 -1.42 7.89 -11.66
C ARG A 73 -2.13 6.70 -12.31
N LEU A 74 -2.10 6.61 -13.63
CA LEU A 74 -2.70 5.51 -14.38
C LEU A 74 -2.04 4.18 -14.02
N LEU A 75 -0.71 4.13 -13.91
CA LEU A 75 -0.01 2.95 -13.45
C LEU A 75 -0.47 2.54 -12.04
N ALA A 76 -0.55 3.49 -11.11
CA ALA A 76 -1.00 3.22 -9.75
C ALA A 76 -2.45 2.72 -9.70
N LEU A 77 -3.36 3.33 -10.47
CA LEU A 77 -4.75 2.90 -10.57
C LEU A 77 -4.86 1.47 -11.12
N ASN A 78 -4.22 1.20 -12.27
CA ASN A 78 -4.24 -0.11 -12.93
C ASN A 78 -3.61 -1.21 -12.07
N THR A 79 -2.71 -0.83 -11.17
CA THR A 79 -2.04 -1.75 -10.27
C THR A 79 -2.54 -1.65 -8.84
N ASP A 80 -3.67 -1.01 -8.54
CA ASP A 80 -4.17 -0.82 -7.16
C ASP A 80 -3.06 -0.46 -6.14
N CYS A 81 -2.24 0.51 -6.52
CA CYS A 81 -1.16 1.08 -5.73
C CYS A 81 -1.49 2.55 -5.40
N HIS A 82 -0.66 3.18 -4.58
CA HIS A 82 -0.74 4.62 -4.33
C HIS A 82 0.31 5.38 -5.10
N PHE A 83 0.08 6.67 -5.34
CA PHE A 83 0.98 7.50 -6.12
C PHE A 83 1.27 8.83 -5.44
N TYR A 84 2.54 9.18 -5.39
CA TYR A 84 3.00 10.51 -4.99
C TYR A 84 4.02 11.02 -6.01
N GLU A 85 3.97 12.32 -6.32
CA GLU A 85 5.07 13.02 -6.98
C GLU A 85 5.78 13.90 -5.98
N VAL A 86 7.10 13.72 -5.85
CA VAL A 86 7.93 14.36 -4.83
C VAL A 86 9.18 14.98 -5.43
N SER A 87 9.71 15.99 -4.75
CA SER A 87 11.11 16.38 -4.91
C SER A 87 11.82 16.11 -3.60
N ALA A 88 12.65 15.07 -3.58
CA ALA A 88 13.53 14.81 -2.44
C ALA A 88 14.62 15.89 -2.28
N ALA A 89 14.89 16.68 -3.33
CA ALA A 89 15.91 17.73 -3.32
C ALA A 89 15.38 19.05 -2.72
N GLU A 90 14.08 19.35 -2.89
CA GLU A 90 13.51 20.61 -2.43
C GLU A 90 12.96 20.54 -0.99
N ASN A 91 12.14 19.54 -0.67
CA ASN A 91 11.43 19.52 0.61
C ASN A 91 11.09 18.11 1.09
N TYR A 92 11.44 17.83 2.35
CA TYR A 92 11.18 16.54 3.01
C TYR A 92 9.68 16.27 3.22
N HIS A 93 8.82 17.29 3.29
CA HIS A 93 7.41 17.10 3.63
C HIS A 93 6.67 16.19 2.64
N SER A 94 6.92 16.36 1.33
CA SER A 94 6.30 15.53 0.29
C SER A 94 6.75 14.06 0.37
N VAL A 95 8.02 13.83 0.73
CA VAL A 95 8.57 12.50 0.98
C VAL A 95 7.93 11.90 2.22
N LEU A 96 7.83 12.66 3.33
CA LEU A 96 7.19 12.23 4.57
C LEU A 96 5.74 11.78 4.33
N MET A 97 4.97 12.54 3.53
CA MET A 97 3.60 12.18 3.17
C MET A 97 3.52 10.82 2.45
N ALA A 98 4.46 10.52 1.55
CA ALA A 98 4.51 9.22 0.87
C ALA A 98 4.78 8.06 1.84
N PHE A 99 5.69 8.25 2.81
CA PHE A 99 5.96 7.26 3.85
C PHE A 99 4.78 7.08 4.81
N GLN A 100 4.15 8.17 5.26
CA GLN A 100 2.98 8.12 6.13
C GLN A 100 1.81 7.40 5.43
N GLY A 101 1.56 7.71 4.16
CA GLY A 101 0.55 7.02 3.36
C GLY A 101 0.77 5.51 3.25
N LEU A 102 2.03 5.06 3.17
CA LEU A 102 2.35 3.62 3.24
C LEU A 102 2.04 3.04 4.63
N VAL A 103 2.49 3.71 5.69
CA VAL A 103 2.34 3.26 7.07
C VAL A 103 0.88 3.11 7.47
N ASP A 104 0.01 4.04 7.09
CA ASP A 104 -1.40 3.96 7.45
C ASP A 104 -2.09 2.78 6.75
N ARG A 105 -1.74 2.49 5.50
CA ARG A 105 -2.23 1.30 4.79
C ARG A 105 -1.77 0.00 5.41
N MET A 106 -0.55 -0.05 5.93
CA MET A 106 -0.06 -1.21 6.67
C MET A 106 -0.85 -1.45 7.97
N LYS A 107 -1.44 -0.41 8.58
CA LYS A 107 -2.33 -0.54 9.75
C LYS A 107 -3.72 -0.99 9.32
N ASP A 108 -4.27 -0.45 8.24
CA ASP A 108 -5.60 -0.80 7.74
C ASP A 108 -5.71 -2.28 7.33
N GLY A 109 -4.68 -2.81 6.66
CA GLY A 109 -4.60 -4.24 6.35
C GLY A 109 -4.61 -5.16 7.59
N LYS A 110 -4.12 -4.67 8.74
CA LYS A 110 -4.18 -5.39 10.02
C LYS A 110 -5.55 -5.30 10.70
N LEU A 111 -6.34 -4.26 10.40
CA LEU A 111 -7.69 -4.07 10.93
C LEU A 111 -8.71 -4.92 10.17
N THR A 112 -8.58 -5.07 8.85
CA THR A 112 -9.44 -5.97 8.07
C THR A 112 -9.20 -7.45 8.38
N ALA A 113 -7.99 -7.83 8.80
CA ALA A 113 -7.68 -9.17 9.33
C ALA A 113 -8.33 -9.46 10.70
N LYS A 114 -8.71 -8.42 11.46
CA LYS A 114 -9.54 -8.56 12.68
C LYS A 114 -11.01 -8.62 12.27
N ARG A 115 -11.45 -9.85 11.94
CA ARG A 115 -12.84 -10.32 11.70
C ARG A 115 -13.94 -9.24 11.76
N PRO A 116 -14.75 -9.04 10.71
CA PRO A 116 -16.05 -8.44 10.92
C PRO A 116 -16.81 -9.38 11.86
N LEU A 117 -17.38 -8.84 12.95
CA LEU A 117 -18.39 -9.53 13.72
C LEU A 117 -19.53 -9.85 12.74
N GLY A 118 -19.51 -11.05 12.17
CA GLY A 118 -20.58 -11.51 11.30
C GLY A 118 -21.91 -11.38 12.02
N LEU A 119 -23.00 -11.17 11.27
CA LEU A 119 -24.35 -10.90 11.77
C LEU A 119 -24.74 -11.74 13.01
N LYS A 120 -24.29 -13.00 13.08
CA LYS A 120 -24.42 -13.92 14.23
C LYS A 120 -23.96 -13.35 15.59
N GLY A 121 -22.90 -12.53 15.62
CA GLY A 121 -22.38 -11.90 16.83
C GLY A 121 -23.28 -10.76 17.34
N ILE A 122 -23.88 -10.00 16.44
CA ILE A 122 -24.82 -8.91 16.76
C ILE A 122 -26.11 -9.50 17.34
N VAL A 123 -26.65 -10.57 16.73
CA VAL A 123 -27.88 -11.20 17.24
C VAL A 123 -27.68 -11.75 18.65
N LYS A 124 -26.52 -12.36 18.95
CA LYS A 124 -26.22 -12.90 20.29
C LYS A 124 -26.12 -11.80 21.35
N SER A 125 -25.49 -10.68 21.03
CA SER A 125 -25.43 -9.51 21.93
C SER A 125 -26.80 -8.90 22.16
N MET A 126 -27.63 -8.75 21.11
CA MET A 126 -28.99 -8.26 21.26
C MET A 126 -29.83 -9.22 22.12
N SER A 127 -29.78 -10.53 21.86
CA SER A 127 -30.49 -11.52 22.68
C SER A 127 -30.08 -11.45 24.16
N ALA A 128 -28.80 -11.23 24.46
CA ALA A 128 -28.33 -11.06 25.85
C ALA A 128 -28.84 -9.76 26.50
N VAL A 129 -28.94 -8.66 25.75
CA VAL A 129 -29.47 -7.37 26.23
C VAL A 129 -30.98 -7.45 26.48
N PHE A 130 -31.73 -8.11 25.59
CA PHE A 130 -33.18 -8.31 25.76
C PHE A 130 -33.53 -9.36 26.82
N ALA A 131 -32.67 -10.37 27.05
CA ALA A 131 -32.84 -11.32 28.14
C ALA A 131 -32.68 -10.66 29.52
N ARG A 132 -31.80 -9.65 29.63
CA ARG A 132 -31.60 -8.90 30.89
C ARG A 132 -32.82 -8.07 31.28
N ARG A 133 -33.56 -7.52 30.31
CA ARG A 133 -34.74 -6.68 30.58
C ARG A 133 -35.97 -7.42 31.13
N ARG A 134 -35.98 -8.76 31.20
CA ARG A 134 -37.08 -9.52 31.81
C ARG A 134 -36.90 -9.82 33.30
N ILE A 135 -35.72 -9.60 33.86
CA ILE A 135 -35.42 -10.00 35.25
C ILE A 135 -35.60 -8.82 36.22
N ASP A 136 -35.62 -7.58 35.72
CA ASP A 136 -35.77 -6.37 36.55
C ASP A 136 -37.23 -5.89 36.69
N SER A 137 -38.22 -6.78 36.58
CA SER A 137 -39.65 -6.43 36.76
C SER A 137 -40.47 -7.51 37.49
N ILE A 138 -39.87 -8.18 38.47
CA ILE A 138 -40.58 -8.96 39.51
C ILE A 138 -40.30 -8.35 40.86
#